data_AF-A0A2E5RIM0-F1
#
_entry.id   AF-A0A2E5RIM0-F1
#
_cell.length_a   1.000
_cell.length_b   1.000
_cell.length_c   1.000
_cell.angle_alpha   90.00
_cell.angle_beta   90.00
_cell.angle_gamma   90.00
#
_symmetry.space_group_name_H-M   'P 1'
#
loop_
_entity.id
_entity.type
_entity.pdbx_description
1 polymer ?
#
loop_
_entity_poly.entity_id
_entity_poly.type
_entity_poly.pdbx_seq_one_letter_code
_entity_poly.pdbx_strand_id
1 'polypeptide(L)'
;MMIYVYSIIGGAVILGFILNMLDRVGTKCVFESKEMPHMKPLTMGTKGVGFWKGLWMWIATSRKWEITKDWHYTINSVNFVIPKGFVFDGASVPKFFRSWLSPMGVLLMGGLVHDYGYKYKTLLYKNKKTMNGEQTQRWMDETFRDINISVNGFFVLNYLAYYGLRLGGFMAWKKHRKANCKWEDSI
;
A
#
# COMPACT_ATOMS: atom_id res chain seq x y z
N MET A 1 13.49 37.20 16.30
CA MET A 1 12.35 36.64 15.54
C MET A 1 12.70 36.41 14.06
N MET A 2 13.17 37.42 13.33
CA MET A 2 13.53 37.30 11.90
C MET A 2 14.63 36.28 11.59
N ILE A 3 15.72 36.21 12.38
CA ILE A 3 16.81 35.24 12.17
C ILE A 3 16.29 33.79 12.25
N TYR A 4 15.44 33.47 13.22
CA TYR A 4 14.84 32.13 13.34
C TYR A 4 13.96 31.78 12.14
N VAL A 5 13.18 32.74 11.63
CA VAL A 5 12.36 32.54 10.42
C VAL A 5 13.26 32.23 9.21
N TYR A 6 14.32 33.00 8.99
CA TYR A 6 15.26 32.74 7.89
C TYR A 6 16.02 31.42 8.05
N SER A 7 16.41 31.04 9.27
CA SER A 7 17.03 29.74 9.54
C SER A 7 16.08 28.58 9.25
N ILE A 8 14.80 28.70 9.62
CA ILE A 8 13.78 27.68 9.31
C ILE A 8 13.58 27.56 7.80
N ILE A 9 13.44 28.69 7.09
CA ILE A 9 13.27 28.71 5.64
C ILE A 9 14.51 28.11 4.95
N GLY A 10 15.71 28.54 5.33
CA GLY A 10 16.95 28.00 4.79
C GLY A 10 17.10 26.50 5.02
N GLY A 11 16.76 26.02 6.22
CA GLY A 11 16.74 24.59 6.53
C GLY A 11 15.72 23.81 5.69
N ALA A 12 14.51 24.34 5.49
CA ALA A 12 13.49 23.72 4.65
C ALA A 12 13.92 23.64 3.17
N VAL A 13 14.58 24.67 2.64
CA VAL A 13 15.12 24.68 1.28
C VAL A 13 16.23 23.64 1.13
N ILE A 14 17.17 23.57 2.08
CA ILE A 14 18.25 22.57 2.07
C ILE A 14 17.66 21.15 2.15
N LEU A 15 16.69 20.92 3.04
CA LEU A 15 15.99 19.64 3.14
C LEU A 15 15.30 19.28 1.82
N GLY A 16 14.55 20.22 1.23
CA GLY A 16 13.89 20.02 -0.05
C GLY A 16 14.87 19.70 -1.18
N PHE A 17 16.04 20.35 -1.19
CA PHE A 17 17.11 20.06 -2.14
C PHE A 17 17.69 18.65 -1.96
N ILE A 18 17.97 18.24 -0.73
CA ILE A 18 18.44 16.88 -0.41
C ILE A 18 17.40 15.83 -0.85
N LEU A 19 16.13 16.04 -0.51
CA LEU A 19 15.05 15.16 -0.93
C LEU A 19 14.95 15.07 -2.46
N ASN A 20 15.05 16.20 -3.17
CA ASN A 20 15.06 16.21 -4.63
C ASN A 20 16.24 15.43 -5.21
N MET A 21 17.43 15.52 -4.62
CA MET A 21 18.59 14.75 -5.06
C MET A 21 18.37 13.25 -4.87
N LEU A 22 17.82 12.83 -3.73
CA LEU A 22 17.54 11.42 -3.44
C LEU A 22 16.44 10.85 -4.35
N ASP A 23 15.41 11.65 -4.64
CA ASP A 23 14.31 11.23 -5.52
C ASP A 23 14.74 10.98 -6.97
N ARG A 24 15.93 11.44 -7.41
CA ARG A 24 16.50 11.13 -8.73
C ARG A 24 17.01 9.69 -8.87
N VAL A 25 17.19 8.95 -7.77
CA VAL A 25 17.71 7.58 -7.79
C VAL A 25 16.69 6.58 -8.37
N GLY A 26 15.38 6.87 -8.22
CA GLY A 26 14.30 6.07 -8.79
C GLY A 26 14.30 4.61 -8.34
N THR A 27 13.59 3.75 -9.07
CA THR A 27 13.60 2.29 -8.91
C THR A 27 13.84 1.61 -10.25
N LYS A 28 14.41 0.41 -10.24
CA LYS A 28 14.54 -0.43 -11.44
C LYS A 28 13.22 -1.13 -11.80
N CYS A 29 12.24 -1.12 -10.88
CA CYS A 29 10.95 -1.72 -11.10
C CYS A 29 10.14 -0.91 -12.11
N VAL A 30 9.60 -1.58 -13.12
CA VAL A 30 8.65 -0.99 -14.06
C VAL A 30 7.27 -1.55 -13.74
N PHE A 31 6.41 -0.69 -13.22
CA PHE A 31 5.02 -0.99 -12.94
C PHE A 31 4.11 -0.35 -13.99
N GLU A 32 3.25 -1.15 -14.61
CA GLU A 32 2.28 -0.68 -15.60
C GLU A 32 0.89 -1.21 -15.30
N SER A 33 -0.12 -0.37 -15.48
CA SER A 33 -1.51 -0.79 -15.50
C SER A 33 -2.28 0.07 -16.50
N LYS A 34 -3.09 -0.57 -17.34
CA LYS A 34 -3.85 0.14 -18.38
C LYS A 34 -4.95 1.02 -17.80
N GLU A 35 -5.51 0.60 -16.67
CA GLU A 35 -6.65 1.25 -16.03
C GLU A 35 -6.48 1.22 -14.51
N MET A 36 -7.07 2.21 -13.84
CA MET A 36 -7.16 2.20 -12.38
C MET A 36 -8.04 1.03 -11.90
N PRO A 37 -7.78 0.48 -10.70
CA PRO A 37 -8.63 -0.57 -10.14
C PRO A 37 -10.05 -0.05 -9.94
N HIS A 38 -11.01 -0.79 -10.50
CA HIS A 38 -12.43 -0.51 -10.25
C HIS A 38 -12.78 -1.05 -8.86
N MET A 39 -13.19 -0.17 -7.96
CA MET A 39 -13.45 -0.52 -6.57
C MET A 39 -14.72 0.15 -6.04
N LYS A 40 -15.39 -0.53 -5.11
CA LYS A 40 -16.54 0.02 -4.36
C LYS A 40 -16.24 0.01 -2.86
N PRO A 41 -16.68 1.03 -2.11
CA PRO A 41 -16.53 1.05 -0.66
C PRO A 41 -17.48 0.02 -0.02
N LEU A 42 -17.00 -0.67 1.01
CA LEU A 42 -17.85 -1.47 1.88
C LEU A 42 -18.41 -0.62 3.03
N THR A 43 -19.61 -0.99 3.48
CA THR A 43 -20.27 -0.33 4.61
C THR A 43 -19.46 -0.53 5.88
N MET A 44 -19.23 0.56 6.63
CA MET A 44 -18.68 0.47 7.97
C MET A 44 -19.85 0.27 8.95
N GLY A 45 -19.76 -0.74 9.81
CA GLY A 45 -20.78 -1.04 10.83
C GLY A 45 -20.79 -0.03 11.99
N THR A 46 -20.82 1.28 11.69
CA THR A 46 -20.79 2.38 12.66
C THR A 46 -22.18 2.77 13.17
N LYS A 47 -23.26 2.30 12.51
CA LYS A 47 -24.64 2.59 12.94
C LYS A 47 -24.96 1.84 14.23
N GLY A 48 -25.52 2.54 15.22
CA GLY A 48 -25.94 1.96 16.50
C GLY A 48 -24.80 1.61 17.46
N VAL A 49 -23.59 2.09 17.18
CA VAL A 49 -22.42 1.86 18.03
C VAL A 49 -22.33 2.97 19.08
N GLY A 50 -22.26 2.62 20.36
CA GLY A 50 -22.16 3.60 21.45
C GLY A 50 -20.93 4.53 21.33
N PHE A 51 -21.02 5.73 21.91
CA PHE A 51 -20.05 6.83 21.71
C PHE A 51 -18.57 6.41 21.82
N TRP A 52 -18.18 5.77 22.93
CA TRP A 52 -16.78 5.37 23.16
C TRP A 52 -16.26 4.34 22.16
N LYS A 53 -17.10 3.35 21.81
CA LYS A 53 -16.76 2.36 20.78
C LYS A 53 -16.73 3.01 19.40
N GLY A 54 -17.61 3.98 19.14
CA GLY A 54 -17.59 4.80 17.92
C GLY A 54 -16.29 5.61 17.79
N LEU A 55 -15.82 6.24 18.88
CA LEU A 55 -14.56 6.97 18.91
C LEU A 55 -13.35 6.05 18.65
N TRP A 56 -13.33 4.88 19.28
CA TRP A 56 -12.30 3.88 19.02
C TRP A 56 -12.32 3.39 17.58
N MET A 57 -13.50 3.04 17.06
CA MET A 57 -13.66 2.66 15.64
C MET A 57 -13.21 3.77 14.72
N TRP A 58 -13.54 5.02 15.04
CA TRP A 58 -13.07 6.16 14.26
C TRP A 58 -11.56 6.13 14.20
N ILE A 59 -10.83 6.11 15.31
CA ILE A 59 -9.36 6.18 15.31
C ILE A 59 -8.70 4.94 14.69
N ALA A 60 -9.17 3.74 15.02
CA ALA A 60 -8.48 2.49 14.75
C ALA A 60 -8.88 1.78 13.45
N THR A 61 -9.99 2.16 12.81
CA THR A 61 -10.48 1.42 11.62
C THR A 61 -10.28 2.20 10.32
N SER A 62 -9.97 1.44 9.27
CA SER A 62 -10.00 1.88 7.87
C SER A 62 -11.25 1.35 7.19
N ARG A 63 -11.76 2.12 6.22
CA ARG A 63 -12.80 1.62 5.31
C ARG A 63 -12.20 0.57 4.39
N LYS A 64 -12.90 -0.54 4.23
CA LYS A 64 -12.56 -1.58 3.27
C LYS A 64 -13.18 -1.30 1.90
N TRP A 65 -12.52 -1.80 0.88
CA TRP A 65 -12.88 -1.67 -0.52
C TRP A 65 -12.90 -3.03 -1.17
N GLU A 66 -13.82 -3.25 -2.09
CA GLU A 66 -13.93 -4.46 -2.88
C GLU A 66 -13.64 -4.15 -4.34
N ILE A 67 -12.77 -4.94 -4.96
CA ILE A 67 -12.47 -4.87 -6.39
C ILE A 67 -13.69 -5.37 -7.17
N THR A 68 -14.23 -4.54 -8.07
CA THR A 68 -15.49 -4.82 -8.78
C THR A 68 -15.29 -5.47 -10.15
N LYS A 69 -14.08 -5.37 -10.71
CA LYS A 69 -13.64 -6.00 -11.95
C LYS A 69 -12.22 -6.51 -11.78
N ASP A 70 -11.88 -7.61 -12.46
CA ASP A 70 -10.50 -8.09 -12.50
C ASP A 70 -9.54 -6.96 -12.88
N TRP A 71 -8.55 -6.72 -12.03
CA TRP A 71 -7.59 -5.66 -12.25
C TRP A 71 -6.25 -6.25 -12.68
N HIS A 72 -5.85 -5.90 -13.90
CA HIS A 72 -4.62 -6.40 -14.53
C HIS A 72 -3.50 -5.36 -14.41
N TYR A 73 -2.31 -5.86 -14.10
CA TYR A 73 -1.12 -5.04 -13.96
C TYR A 73 0.13 -5.82 -14.34
N THR A 74 1.21 -5.11 -14.61
CA THR A 74 2.49 -5.66 -15.02
C THR A 74 3.58 -5.17 -14.06
N ILE A 75 4.44 -6.09 -13.63
CA ILE A 75 5.66 -5.77 -12.88
C ILE A 75 6.82 -6.37 -13.67
N ASN A 76 7.77 -5.54 -14.12
CA ASN A 76 8.97 -5.98 -14.85
C ASN A 76 8.62 -6.93 -16.02
N SER A 77 7.66 -6.53 -16.85
CA SER A 77 7.15 -7.30 -18.01
C SER A 77 6.38 -8.58 -17.68
N VAL A 78 6.14 -8.88 -16.40
CA VAL A 78 5.36 -10.04 -15.95
C VAL A 78 3.93 -9.61 -15.63
N ASN A 79 2.94 -10.29 -16.22
CA ASN A 79 1.52 -9.94 -16.12
C ASN A 79 0.82 -10.64 -14.96
N PHE A 80 0.15 -9.85 -14.12
CA PHE A 80 -0.57 -10.28 -12.93
C PHE A 80 -2.04 -9.86 -12.97
N VAL A 81 -2.82 -10.38 -12.04
CA VAL A 81 -4.23 -10.02 -11.84
C VAL A 81 -4.60 -10.05 -10.37
N ILE A 82 -5.37 -9.06 -9.92
CA ILE A 82 -6.17 -9.15 -8.69
C ILE A 82 -7.61 -9.41 -9.11
N PRO A 83 -8.18 -10.57 -8.74
CA PRO A 83 -9.54 -10.91 -9.12
C PRO A 83 -10.60 -9.99 -8.53
N LYS A 84 -11.73 -9.89 -9.24
CA LYS A 84 -12.98 -9.34 -8.71
C LYS A 84 -13.36 -10.01 -7.38
N GLY A 85 -13.90 -9.22 -6.45
CA GLY A 85 -14.32 -9.68 -5.13
C GLY A 85 -13.21 -9.62 -4.08
N PHE A 86 -11.97 -9.30 -4.48
CA PHE A 86 -10.90 -9.08 -3.51
C PHE A 86 -11.22 -7.86 -2.63
N VAL A 87 -11.18 -8.07 -1.32
CA VAL A 87 -11.42 -7.04 -0.30
C VAL A 87 -10.11 -6.62 0.34
N PHE A 88 -9.86 -5.32 0.36
CA PHE A 88 -8.62 -4.72 0.85
C PHE A 88 -8.90 -3.43 1.63
N ASP A 89 -7.97 -2.99 2.47
CA ASP A 89 -8.04 -1.71 3.18
C ASP A 89 -6.87 -0.77 2.85
N GLY A 90 -6.01 -1.19 1.93
CA GLY A 90 -4.81 -0.48 1.50
C GLY A 90 -3.72 -0.59 2.55
N ALA A 91 -2.79 0.35 2.56
CA ALA A 91 -1.76 0.38 3.58
C ALA A 91 -2.36 0.68 4.98
N SER A 92 -2.02 -0.15 5.98
CA SER A 92 -2.32 0.05 7.40
C SER A 92 -1.52 1.22 8.00
N VAL A 93 -1.71 2.42 7.43
CA VAL A 93 -1.03 3.65 7.83
C VAL A 93 -1.80 4.29 8.99
N PRO A 94 -1.14 4.56 10.13
CA PRO A 94 -1.75 5.29 11.23
C PRO A 94 -2.32 6.62 10.74
N LYS A 95 -3.51 7.01 11.23
CA LYS A 95 -4.25 8.16 10.70
C LYS A 95 -3.45 9.46 10.60
N PHE A 96 -2.60 9.72 11.60
CA PHE A 96 -1.73 10.89 11.63
C PHE A 96 -0.85 10.99 10.36
N PHE A 97 -0.34 9.87 9.86
CA PHE A 97 0.51 9.84 8.68
C PHE A 97 -0.25 9.88 7.36
N ARG A 98 -1.58 9.71 7.35
CA ARG A 98 -2.37 9.63 6.11
C ARG A 98 -2.41 10.92 5.30
N SER A 99 -2.12 12.06 5.93
CA SER A 99 -1.98 13.34 5.22
C SER A 99 -0.88 13.30 4.15
N TRP A 100 0.15 12.48 4.36
CA TRP A 100 1.29 12.34 3.43
C TRP A 100 1.34 10.95 2.79
N LEU A 101 1.00 9.91 3.55
CA LEU A 101 1.02 8.50 3.17
C LEU A 101 -0.41 7.97 2.97
N SER A 102 -1.21 8.66 2.15
CA SER A 102 -2.61 8.30 1.95
C SER A 102 -2.74 6.91 1.27
N PRO A 103 -3.39 5.92 1.90
CA PRO A 103 -3.56 4.59 1.32
C PRO A 103 -4.37 4.57 0.02
N MET A 104 -5.28 5.53 -0.15
CA MET A 104 -6.13 5.66 -1.35
C MET A 104 -5.61 6.75 -2.31
N GLY A 105 -4.47 7.36 -1.98
CA GLY A 105 -3.78 8.34 -2.82
C GLY A 105 -2.48 7.74 -3.34
N VAL A 106 -1.36 8.33 -2.93
CA VAL A 106 -0.02 8.01 -3.44
C VAL A 106 0.42 6.56 -3.23
N LEU A 107 -0.18 5.82 -2.29
CA LEU A 107 0.18 4.44 -1.97
C LEU A 107 -0.81 3.39 -2.50
N LEU A 108 -1.83 3.79 -3.27
CA LEU A 108 -2.95 2.91 -3.64
C LEU A 108 -2.49 1.67 -4.40
N MET A 109 -1.69 1.85 -5.46
CA MET A 109 -1.33 0.77 -6.37
C MET A 109 -0.45 -0.27 -5.68
N GLY A 110 0.60 0.17 -5.00
CA GLY A 110 1.45 -0.72 -4.21
C GLY A 110 0.68 -1.33 -3.04
N GLY A 111 -0.19 -0.56 -2.37
CA GLY A 111 -0.98 -1.04 -1.24
C GLY A 111 -1.97 -2.14 -1.61
N LEU A 112 -2.64 -2.01 -2.76
CA LEU A 112 -3.55 -3.03 -3.26
C LEU A 112 -2.82 -4.34 -3.59
N VAL A 113 -1.67 -4.27 -4.29
CA VAL A 113 -0.83 -5.45 -4.58
C VAL A 113 -0.28 -6.07 -3.29
N HIS A 114 0.14 -5.22 -2.34
CA HIS A 114 0.65 -5.63 -1.04
C HIS A 114 -0.38 -6.38 -0.22
N ASP A 115 -1.61 -5.86 -0.10
CA ASP A 115 -2.68 -6.53 0.64
C ASP A 115 -3.00 -7.92 0.08
N TYR A 116 -3.07 -8.02 -1.26
CA TYR A 116 -3.28 -9.30 -1.93
C TYR A 116 -2.14 -10.28 -1.63
N GLY A 117 -0.91 -9.83 -1.84
CA GLY A 117 0.29 -10.61 -1.60
C GLY A 117 0.48 -11.01 -0.13
N TYR A 118 0.10 -10.14 0.82
CA TYR A 118 0.13 -10.42 2.25
C TYR A 118 -0.89 -11.48 2.64
N LYS A 119 -2.10 -11.39 2.09
CA LYS A 119 -3.16 -12.36 2.36
C LYS A 119 -2.81 -13.74 1.83
N TYR A 120 -2.31 -13.84 0.60
CA TYR A 120 -2.12 -15.13 -0.07
C TYR A 120 -0.67 -15.62 -0.15
N LYS A 121 0.31 -14.84 0.31
CA LYS A 121 1.75 -15.13 0.21
C LYS A 121 2.27 -15.21 -1.22
N THR A 122 1.52 -14.70 -2.20
CA THR A 122 1.88 -14.81 -3.62
C THR A 122 1.11 -13.79 -4.45
N LEU A 123 1.55 -13.54 -5.68
CA LEU A 123 0.84 -12.79 -6.70
C LEU A 123 0.34 -13.75 -7.78
N LEU A 124 -0.90 -13.53 -8.22
CA LEU A 124 -1.57 -14.37 -9.19
C LEU A 124 -1.24 -13.90 -10.61
N TYR A 125 -0.75 -14.80 -11.47
CA TYR A 125 -0.52 -14.47 -12.87
C TYR A 125 -1.85 -14.19 -13.58
N LYS A 126 -1.78 -13.38 -14.64
CA LYS A 126 -2.96 -12.97 -15.43
C LYS A 126 -3.83 -14.14 -15.91
N ASN A 127 -3.25 -15.34 -16.06
CA ASN A 127 -3.96 -16.55 -16.46
C ASN A 127 -4.91 -17.12 -15.38
N LYS A 128 -4.86 -16.62 -14.13
CA LYS A 128 -5.60 -17.12 -12.97
C LYS A 128 -5.42 -18.62 -12.68
N LYS A 129 -4.29 -19.21 -13.08
CA LYS A 129 -4.01 -20.64 -12.91
C LYS A 129 -2.74 -20.90 -12.14
N THR A 130 -1.78 -19.98 -12.23
CA THR A 130 -0.47 -20.14 -11.60
C THR A 130 -0.09 -18.86 -10.87
N MET A 131 0.84 -18.99 -9.95
CA MET A 131 1.28 -17.91 -9.05
C MET A 131 2.80 -17.77 -9.08
N ASN A 132 3.34 -16.64 -8.62
CA ASN A 132 4.78 -16.34 -8.69
C ASN A 132 5.62 -16.96 -7.57
N GLY A 133 5.29 -18.18 -7.16
CA GLY A 133 5.89 -18.83 -5.99
C GLY A 133 5.40 -18.24 -4.66
N GLU A 134 5.69 -18.95 -3.57
CA GLU A 134 5.50 -18.41 -2.23
C GLU A 134 6.55 -17.32 -1.95
N GLN A 135 6.08 -16.18 -1.47
CA GLN A 135 6.90 -15.01 -1.21
C GLN A 135 7.05 -14.74 0.28
N THR A 136 8.11 -14.02 0.62
CA THR A 136 8.36 -13.59 2.00
C THR A 136 7.69 -12.25 2.28
N GLN A 137 7.51 -11.94 3.56
CA GLN A 137 7.04 -10.63 3.99
C GLN A 137 7.92 -9.51 3.42
N ARG A 138 9.25 -9.69 3.50
CA ARG A 138 10.23 -8.74 2.99
C ARG A 138 10.05 -8.49 1.50
N TRP A 139 9.88 -9.56 0.72
CA TRP A 139 9.67 -9.44 -0.73
C TRP A 139 8.40 -8.64 -1.05
N MET A 140 7.32 -8.85 -0.29
CA MET A 140 6.08 -8.09 -0.45
C MET A 140 6.25 -6.61 -0.07
N ASP A 141 6.99 -6.33 0.99
CA ASP A 141 7.30 -4.95 1.42
C ASP A 141 8.19 -4.21 0.41
N GLU A 142 9.20 -4.89 -0.15
CA GLU A 142 10.06 -4.36 -1.21
C GLU A 142 9.26 -4.12 -2.50
N THR A 143 8.39 -5.05 -2.87
CA THR A 143 7.49 -4.91 -4.05
C THR A 143 6.54 -3.73 -3.88
N PHE A 144 5.96 -3.54 -2.69
CA PHE A 144 5.13 -2.38 -2.36
C PHE A 144 5.87 -1.06 -2.60
N ARG A 145 7.09 -0.97 -2.07
CA ARG A 145 7.94 0.22 -2.22
C ARG A 145 8.22 0.50 -3.69
N ASP A 146 8.67 -0.52 -4.40
CA ASP A 146 9.13 -0.39 -5.77
C ASP A 146 7.98 -0.04 -6.73
N ILE A 147 6.79 -0.63 -6.54
CA ILE A 147 5.59 -0.22 -7.28
C ILE A 147 5.29 1.26 -7.03
N ASN A 148 5.25 1.69 -5.77
CA ASN A 148 4.88 3.09 -5.50
C ASN A 148 5.95 4.08 -6.00
N ILE A 149 7.24 3.76 -5.93
CA ILE A 149 8.29 4.59 -6.54
C ILE A 149 8.10 4.65 -8.06
N SER A 150 7.77 3.53 -8.72
CA SER A 150 7.51 3.50 -10.16
C SER A 150 6.27 4.32 -10.55
N VAL A 151 5.23 4.35 -9.70
CA VAL A 151 3.97 5.07 -9.95
C VAL A 151 4.08 6.57 -9.69
N ASN A 152 4.68 6.98 -8.57
CA ASN A 152 4.65 8.38 -8.12
C ASN A 152 6.00 9.09 -8.09
N GLY A 153 7.12 8.37 -8.25
CA GLY A 153 8.47 8.93 -8.30
C GLY A 153 9.08 9.34 -6.95
N PHE A 154 8.33 9.29 -5.84
CA PHE A 154 8.83 9.73 -4.52
C PHE A 154 9.66 8.63 -3.86
N PHE A 155 10.98 8.66 -4.05
CA PHE A 155 11.89 7.67 -3.48
C PHE A 155 11.83 7.69 -1.95
N VAL A 156 12.07 8.85 -1.33
CA VAL A 156 12.22 8.95 0.13
C VAL A 156 10.93 8.55 0.85
N LEU A 157 9.78 9.05 0.38
CA LEU A 157 8.47 8.78 0.98
C LEU A 157 8.12 7.29 0.95
N ASN A 158 8.41 6.61 -0.16
CA ASN A 158 8.12 5.18 -0.28
C ASN A 158 9.10 4.31 0.53
N TYR A 159 10.36 4.75 0.70
CA TYR A 159 11.29 4.10 1.63
C TYR A 159 10.85 4.27 3.09
N LEU A 160 10.33 5.43 3.48
CA LEU A 160 9.74 5.62 4.82
C LEU A 160 8.55 4.68 5.04
N ALA A 161 7.67 4.56 4.05
CA ALA A 161 6.55 3.62 4.10
C ALA A 161 7.03 2.17 4.20
N TYR A 162 8.06 1.79 3.41
CA TYR A 162 8.72 0.48 3.48
C TYR A 162 9.22 0.17 4.89
N TYR A 163 9.99 1.06 5.51
CA TYR A 163 10.48 0.83 6.88
C TYR A 163 9.34 0.74 7.89
N GLY A 164 8.28 1.53 7.72
CA GLY A 164 7.05 1.39 8.51
C GLY A 164 6.44 -0.01 8.41
N LEU A 165 6.36 -0.59 7.20
CA LEU A 165 5.88 -1.96 7.00
C LEU A 165 6.84 -3.00 7.59
N ARG A 166 8.15 -2.81 7.46
CA ARG A 166 9.16 -3.72 8.05
C ARG A 166 9.04 -3.78 9.58
N LEU A 167 8.78 -2.63 10.23
CA LEU A 167 8.67 -2.54 11.68
C LEU A 167 7.29 -2.98 12.21
N GLY A 168 6.20 -2.70 11.48
CA GLY A 168 4.83 -2.91 11.96
C GLY A 168 4.04 -4.04 11.29
N GLY A 169 4.42 -4.46 10.08
CA GLY A 169 3.65 -5.39 9.25
C GLY A 169 3.65 -6.84 9.72
N PHE A 170 4.57 -7.21 10.63
CA PHE A 170 4.75 -8.61 11.05
C PHE A 170 3.51 -9.19 11.74
N MET A 171 2.72 -8.36 12.45
CA MET A 171 1.48 -8.80 13.09
C MET A 171 0.42 -9.17 12.05
N ALA A 172 0.25 -8.33 11.03
CA ALA A 172 -0.67 -8.60 9.92
C ALA A 172 -0.22 -9.84 9.13
N TRP A 173 1.08 -9.96 8.86
CA TRP A 173 1.66 -11.13 8.20
C TRP A 173 1.35 -12.43 8.95
N LYS A 174 1.66 -12.48 10.26
CA LYS A 174 1.38 -13.65 11.11
C LYS A 174 -0.11 -13.98 11.17
N LYS A 175 -0.98 -12.96 11.25
CA LYS A 175 -2.44 -13.13 11.24
C LYS A 175 -2.91 -13.83 9.96
N HIS A 176 -2.41 -13.42 8.79
CA HIS A 176 -2.76 -14.08 7.53
C HIS A 176 -2.22 -15.50 7.43
N ARG A 177 -1.02 -15.77 7.95
CA ARG A 177 -0.48 -17.13 8.01
C ARG A 177 -1.32 -18.05 8.92
N LYS A 178 -1.84 -17.52 10.03
CA LYS A 178 -2.76 -18.26 10.91
C LYS A 178 -4.12 -18.55 10.23
N ALA A 179 -4.62 -17.61 9.45
CA ALA A 179 -5.86 -17.80 8.68
C ALA A 179 -5.70 -18.79 7.52
N ASN A 180 -4.48 -18.94 6.99
CA ASN A 180 -4.11 -19.87 5.93
C ASN A 180 -5.01 -19.80 4.68
N CYS A 181 -5.38 -18.57 4.28
CA CYS A 181 -6.18 -18.34 3.09
C CYS A 181 -5.43 -18.76 1.83
N LYS A 182 -6.16 -19.35 0.88
CA LYS A 182 -5.63 -19.82 -0.41
C LYS A 182 -6.01 -18.83 -1.52
N TRP A 183 -5.12 -18.64 -2.50
CA TRP A 183 -5.39 -17.71 -3.61
C TRP A 183 -6.48 -18.27 -4.53
N GLU A 184 -6.65 -19.58 -4.56
CA GLU A 184 -7.71 -20.29 -5.26
C GLU A 184 -9.10 -19.81 -4.80
N ASP A 185 -9.24 -19.43 -3.53
CA ASP A 185 -10.49 -18.89 -2.96
C ASP A 185 -10.84 -17.49 -3.51
N SER A 186 -9.94 -16.88 -4.29
CA SER A 186 -10.13 -15.54 -4.84
C SER A 186 -10.59 -15.52 -6.29
N ILE A 187 -10.66 -16.68 -6.97
CA ILE A 187 -10.96 -16.78 -8.41
C ILE A 187 -12.46 -16.85 -8.69
#